data_AF-K1T2R1-F1
#
_entry.id   AF-K1T2R1-F1
#
_cell.length_a   1.000
_cell.length_b   1.000
_cell.length_c   1.000
_cell.angle_alpha   90.00
_cell.angle_beta   90.00
_cell.angle_gamma   90.00
#
_symmetry.space_group_name_H-M   'P 1'
#
loop_
_entity.id
_entity.type
_entity.pdbx_description
1 polymer ?
#
loop_
_entity_poly.entity_id
_entity_poly.type
_entity_poly.pdbx_seq_one_letter_code
_entity_poly.pdbx_strand_id
1 'polypeptide(L)' 'LPGVQFYIGNYMDGSQIGKGKLPLTHRSGFCLETQYYPNALNNPDFIQNLFDENHPFVSDTVYRFSAE' A
#
# COMPACT_ATOMS: atom_id res chain seq x y z
N LEU A 1 3.44 -10.28 5.40
CA LEU A 1 3.54 -8.84 5.75
C LEU A 1 2.49 -8.54 6.82
N PRO A 2 2.82 -7.83 7.93
CA PRO A 2 1.89 -7.64 9.05
C PRO A 2 0.97 -6.42 8.96
N GLY A 3 1.26 -5.45 8.08
CA GLY A 3 0.55 -4.17 8.04
C GLY A 3 -0.13 -3.88 6.70
N VAL A 4 -1.03 -2.90 6.73
CA VAL A 4 -1.59 -2.26 5.54
C VAL A 4 -1.55 -0.75 5.71
N GLN A 5 -0.94 -0.03 4.76
CA GLN A 5 -1.09 1.42 4.68
C GLN A 5 -2.44 1.72 4.05
N PHE A 6 -3.28 2.47 4.77
CA PHE A 6 -4.50 3.02 4.21
C PHE A 6 -4.27 4.49 3.86
N TYR A 7 -4.14 4.77 2.56
CA TYR A 7 -4.01 6.13 2.05
C TYR A 7 -5.27 6.49 1.27
N ILE A 8 -5.94 7.57 1.66
CA ILE A 8 -7.24 7.97 1.10
C ILE A 8 -7.12 9.00 -0.03
N GLY A 9 -5.99 9.08 -0.74
CA GLY A 9 -5.87 9.97 -1.90
C GLY A 9 -5.83 11.47 -1.55
N ASN A 10 -5.24 11.86 -0.42
CA ASN A 10 -5.26 13.24 0.10
C ASN A 10 -4.51 14.27 -0.77
N TYR A 11 -3.52 13.87 -1.55
CA TYR A 11 -2.68 14.81 -2.32
C TYR A 11 -3.04 14.89 -3.80
N MET A 12 -4.13 14.24 -4.21
CA MET A 12 -4.64 14.35 -5.56
C MET A 12 -5.34 15.70 -5.71
N ASP A 13 -4.81 16.58 -6.57
CA ASP A 13 -5.26 17.98 -6.72
C ASP A 13 -6.01 18.24 -8.04
N GLY A 14 -6.21 17.21 -8.86
CA GLY A 14 -6.85 17.32 -10.16
C GLY A 14 -5.94 17.77 -11.30
N SER A 15 -4.66 18.04 -11.04
CA SER A 15 -3.68 18.37 -12.10
C SER A 15 -3.40 17.19 -13.04
N GLN A 16 -3.52 15.97 -12.52
CA GLN A 16 -3.38 14.74 -13.29
C GLN A 16 -4.70 14.35 -13.94
N ILE A 17 -4.71 14.25 -15.27
CA ILE A 17 -5.86 13.78 -16.04
C ILE A 17 -5.77 12.26 -16.21
N GLY A 18 -6.73 11.55 -15.61
CA GLY A 18 -6.85 10.10 -15.66
C GLY A 18 -7.61 9.59 -16.89
N LYS A 19 -7.96 8.29 -16.84
CA LYS A 19 -8.75 7.63 -17.88
C LYS A 19 -10.11 8.30 -18.03
N GLY A 20 -10.65 8.32 -19.26
CA GLY A 20 -11.90 9.01 -19.55
C GLY A 20 -11.79 10.54 -19.57
N LYS A 21 -10.56 11.09 -19.58
CA LYS A 21 -10.28 12.54 -19.50
C LYS A 21 -10.80 13.19 -18.21
N LEU A 22 -10.90 12.41 -17.14
CA LEU A 22 -11.35 12.88 -15.83
C LEU A 22 -10.16 13.25 -14.95
N PRO A 23 -10.16 14.40 -14.26
CA PRO A 23 -9.10 14.75 -13.32
C PRO A 23 -9.12 13.82 -12.09
N LEU A 24 -7.95 13.46 -11.60
CA LEU A 24 -7.77 12.73 -10.35
C LEU A 24 -7.76 13.71 -9.18
N THR A 25 -8.90 13.87 -8.52
CA THR A 25 -9.12 14.88 -7.48
C THR A 25 -9.00 14.30 -6.06
N HIS A 26 -9.03 15.18 -5.06
CA HIS A 26 -8.89 14.85 -3.65
C HIS A 26 -9.84 13.73 -3.24
N ARG A 27 -9.30 12.62 -2.72
CA ARG A 27 -10.05 11.43 -2.28
C ARG A 27 -10.86 10.72 -3.39
N SER A 28 -10.51 10.91 -4.65
CA SER A 28 -11.10 10.18 -5.78
C SER A 28 -10.71 8.69 -5.84
N GLY A 29 -9.77 8.27 -4.99
CA GLY A 29 -9.36 6.88 -4.82
C GLY A 29 -8.65 6.67 -3.49
N PHE A 30 -8.39 5.41 -3.16
CA PHE A 30 -7.63 5.02 -1.98
C PHE A 30 -6.67 3.87 -2.31
N CYS A 31 -5.68 3.69 -1.45
CA CYS A 31 -4.70 2.61 -1.51
C CYS A 31 -4.82 1.73 -0.27
N LEU A 32 -4.62 0.43 -0.46
CA LEU A 32 -4.43 -0.57 0.59
C LEU A 32 -3.09 -1.25 0.33
N GLU A 33 -2.02 -0.68 0.87
CA GLU A 33 -0.65 -1.13 0.57
C GLU A 33 -0.24 -2.13 1.65
N THR A 34 -0.35 -3.43 1.36
CA THR A 34 0.12 -4.49 2.27
C THR A 34 1.64 -4.44 2.41
N GLN A 35 2.15 -4.26 3.63
CA GLN A 35 3.57 -3.98 3.88
C GLN A 35 4.04 -4.39 5.27
N TYR A 36 5.36 -4.32 5.50
CA TYR A 36 5.90 -4.18 6.86
C TYR A 36 5.62 -2.76 7.38
N TYR A 37 5.69 -2.58 8.68
CA TYR A 37 5.46 -1.27 9.26
C TYR A 37 6.50 -0.26 8.75
N PRO A 38 6.08 0.98 8.44
CA PRO A 38 7.02 2.03 8.09
C PRO A 38 8.11 2.16 9.15
N ASN A 39 9.34 2.37 8.71
CA ASN A 39 10.51 2.53 9.60
C ASN A 39 10.87 1.29 10.45
N ALA A 40 10.37 0.09 10.12
CA ALA A 40 10.62 -1.13 10.93
C ALA A 40 12.09 -1.41 11.24
N LEU A 41 13.01 -1.19 10.29
CA LEU A 41 14.45 -1.43 10.50
C LEU A 41 15.07 -0.55 11.61
N ASN A 42 14.51 0.63 11.87
CA ASN A 42 14.98 1.52 12.93
C ASN A 42 14.17 1.38 14.23
N ASN A 43 13.16 0.52 14.26
CA ASN A 43 12.28 0.30 15.42
C ASN A 43 12.38 -1.18 15.81
N PRO A 44 13.25 -1.54 16.77
CA PRO A 44 13.54 -2.95 17.09
C PRO A 44 12.32 -3.73 17.59
N ASP A 45 11.30 -3.05 18.14
CA ASP A 45 10.05 -3.67 18.59
C ASP A 45 9.11 -4.07 17.44
N PHE A 46 9.38 -3.62 16.21
CA PHE A 46 8.59 -4.01 15.04
C PHE A 46 9.10 -5.32 14.46
N ILE A 47 8.21 -6.02 13.74
CA ILE A 47 8.60 -7.20 12.97
C ILE A 47 9.64 -6.76 11.93
N GLN A 48 10.85 -7.30 12.06
CA GLN A 48 11.97 -6.96 11.20
C GLN A 48 11.80 -7.58 9.82
N ASN A 49 12.19 -6.82 8.79
CA ASN A 49 12.08 -7.20 7.39
C ASN A 49 13.47 -7.43 6.78
N LEU A 50 14.27 -8.28 7.44
CA LEU A 50 15.58 -8.73 6.99
C LEU A 50 15.45 -10.10 6.34
N PHE A 51 16.04 -10.26 5.16
CA PHE A 51 15.96 -11.48 4.36
C PHE A 51 17.35 -11.87 3.89
N ASP A 52 17.60 -13.17 3.82
CA ASP A 52 18.85 -13.75 3.35
C ASP A 52 18.57 -15.03 2.57
N GLU A 53 19.62 -15.76 2.21
CA GLU A 53 19.53 -17.02 1.47
C GLU A 53 18.77 -18.13 2.22
N ASN A 54 18.73 -18.08 3.55
CA ASN A 54 18.01 -19.04 4.40
C ASN A 54 16.61 -18.54 4.79
N HIS A 55 16.37 -17.23 4.68
CA HIS A 55 15.11 -16.54 4.97
C HIS A 55 14.67 -15.74 3.74
N PRO A 56 14.23 -16.40 2.66
CA PRO A 56 13.79 -15.71 1.46
C PRO A 56 12.53 -14.89 1.76
N PHE A 57 12.45 -13.72 1.14
CA PHE A 57 11.24 -12.90 1.21
C PHE A 57 10.09 -13.58 0.45
N VAL A 58 8.97 -13.80 1.13
CA VAL A 58 7.74 -14.30 0.54
C VAL A 58 6.57 -13.43 1.01
N SER A 59 5.74 -12.99 0.08
CA SER A 59 4.52 -12.25 0.37
C SER A 59 3.49 -12.40 -0.74
N ASP A 60 2.23 -12.56 -0.34
CA ASP A 60 1.09 -12.65 -1.25
C ASP A 60 -0.02 -11.68 -0.80
N THR A 61 -0.59 -10.97 -1.76
CA THR A 61 -1.75 -10.09 -1.56
C THR A 61 -2.81 -10.42 -2.61
N VAL A 62 -4.02 -10.74 -2.15
CA VAL A 62 -5.12 -11.16 -3.01
C VAL A 62 -6.24 -10.13 -2.96
N TYR A 63 -6.50 -9.48 -4.10
CA TYR A 63 -7.68 -8.64 -4.29
C TYR A 63 -8.84 -9.51 -4.78
N ARG A 64 -9.80 -9.79 -3.90
CA ARG A 64 -10.98 -10.58 -4.21
C ARG A 64 -12.22 -9.69 -4.23
N PHE A 65 -12.89 -9.64 -5.38
CA PHE A 65 -14.12 -8.89 -5.57
C PHE A 65 -15.33 -9.83 -5.59
N SER A 66 -16.45 -9.35 -5.08
CA SER A 66 -17.76 -10.01 -5.10
C SER A 66 -18.84 -8.97 -5.33
N ALA A 67 -20.00 -9.41 -5.81
CA ALA A 67 -21.24 -8.64 -5.84
C ALA A 67 -22.35 -9.49 -5.22
N GLU A 68 -23.35 -8.84 -4.64
CA GLU A 68 -24.62 -9.50 -4.29
C GLU A 68 -25.52 -9.65 -5.52
#